data_AF-A0A917P6V3-F1
#
_entry.id   AF-A0A917P6V3-F1
#
_cell.length_a   1.000
_cell.length_b   1.000
_cell.length_c   1.000
_cell.angle_alpha   90.00
_cell.angle_beta   90.00
_cell.angle_gamma   90.00
#
_symmetry.space_group_name_H-M   'P 1'
#
loop_
_entity.id
_entity.type
_entity.pdbx_description
1 polymer ?
#
loop_
_entity_poly.entity_id
_entity_poly.type
_entity_poly.pdbx_seq_one_letter_code
_entity_poly.pdbx_strand_id
1 'polypeptide(L)'
;MRLVYQAPQDEFGQFPTSIRIVRAMINRRMGNLVEAVEELGAVAADLEAAGNIAELARVRLQLAYALHLDGQPDASADVLRAALQGLLRTNIHPSMRPELEELAELLHFAALEPSLAPYLEPVMDSLAGVLGGVSGDEGGERVRLQVHTLGRVSILRGGDPVTFQLKGTVPLLVYLALTPNRTRLEIQQDLYPDKDPDAASSYVRKGIQELRELLGHGAVLTEGPRNHSRYRLGPGLQLDLDLTRFLDAIGRAETARALALYRGEFLPGSDESEWVLQKRDEARLALTFELQNQMVAFQENHEWRRVILLANQYLRVDPYEVSVHALRVEAARRVGTAAELGRYVAAMNSASN
;
A
#
# COMPACT_ATOMS: atom_id res chain seq x y z
N MET A 1 -7.62 25.59 43.03
CA MET A 1 -9.03 25.56 42.59
C MET A 1 -9.07 24.84 41.25
N ARG A 2 -9.30 23.53 41.24
CA ARG A 2 -9.43 22.75 40.00
C ARG A 2 -10.82 23.03 39.43
N LEU A 3 -10.89 23.71 38.29
CA LEU A 3 -12.11 23.77 37.48
C LEU A 3 -12.42 22.34 37.02
N VAL A 4 -13.34 21.67 37.71
CA VAL A 4 -13.95 20.43 37.24
C VAL A 4 -14.85 20.83 36.09
N TYR A 5 -14.39 20.60 34.86
CA TYR A 5 -15.21 20.77 33.68
C TYR A 5 -16.32 19.71 33.71
N GLN A 6 -17.52 20.10 34.16
CA GLN A 6 -18.73 19.32 33.92
C GLN A 6 -19.14 19.57 32.47
N ALA A 7 -19.06 18.52 31.65
CA ALA A 7 -19.58 18.58 30.29
C ALA A 7 -21.09 18.91 30.36
N PRO A 8 -21.58 19.80 29.49
CA PRO A 8 -22.99 20.21 29.52
C PRO A 8 -23.88 18.99 29.30
N GLN A 9 -24.84 18.79 30.18
CA GLN A 9 -25.94 17.82 30.04
C GLN A 9 -27.23 18.59 29.75
N ASP A 10 -28.15 18.00 29.00
CA ASP A 10 -29.47 18.59 28.77
C ASP A 10 -30.36 18.52 30.03
N GLU A 11 -31.59 19.06 29.95
CA GLU A 11 -32.55 19.08 31.06
C GLU A 11 -32.93 17.68 31.58
N PHE A 12 -32.53 16.60 30.88
CA PHE A 12 -32.77 15.21 31.26
C PHE A 12 -31.49 14.46 31.67
N GLY A 13 -30.36 15.16 31.83
CA GLY A 13 -29.09 14.56 32.27
C GLY A 13 -28.34 13.80 31.16
N GLN A 14 -28.76 13.93 29.90
CA GLN A 14 -28.09 13.30 28.77
C GLN A 14 -27.02 14.22 28.17
N PHE A 15 -25.95 13.63 27.66
CA PHE A 15 -24.96 14.39 26.92
C PHE A 15 -25.54 14.85 25.56
N PRO A 16 -25.11 16.01 25.03
CA PRO A 16 -25.43 16.45 23.69
C PRO A 16 -25.19 15.35 22.65
N THR A 17 -26.03 15.33 21.61
CA THR A 17 -26.00 14.33 20.53
C THR A 17 -24.61 14.13 19.93
N SER A 18 -23.87 15.22 19.69
CA SER A 18 -22.49 15.17 19.17
C SER A 18 -21.52 14.43 20.10
N ILE A 19 -21.66 14.58 21.42
CA ILE A 19 -20.82 13.89 22.40
C ILE A 19 -21.20 12.40 22.48
N ARG A 20 -22.50 12.08 22.39
CA ARG A 20 -22.99 10.70 22.36
C ARG A 20 -22.47 9.95 21.13
N ILE A 21 -22.47 10.58 19.96
CA ILE A 21 -21.89 10.02 18.71
C ILE A 21 -20.40 9.72 18.89
N VAL A 22 -19.61 10.70 19.34
CA VAL A 22 -18.16 10.52 19.53
C VAL A 22 -17.86 9.43 20.56
N ARG A 23 -18.62 9.39 21.67
CA ARG A 23 -18.48 8.34 22.69
C ARG A 23 -18.77 6.95 22.12
N ALA A 24 -19.83 6.81 21.33
CA ALA A 24 -20.18 5.54 20.71
C ALA A 24 -19.13 5.07 19.69
N MET A 25 -18.55 6.00 18.92
CA MET A 25 -17.43 5.69 18.02
C MET A 25 -16.17 5.22 18.78
N ILE A 26 -15.87 5.83 19.92
CA ILE A 26 -14.76 5.39 20.79
C ILE A 26 -15.04 3.99 21.33
N ASN A 27 -16.24 3.72 21.85
CA ASN A 27 -16.65 2.39 22.33
C ASN A 27 -16.52 1.33 21.23
N ARG A 28 -16.98 1.63 20.01
CA ARG A 28 -16.83 0.73 18.84
C ARG A 28 -15.36 0.42 18.58
N ARG A 29 -14.49 1.43 18.53
CA ARG A 29 -13.04 1.26 18.29
C ARG A 29 -12.34 0.50 19.40
N MET A 30 -12.87 0.54 20.62
CA MET A 30 -12.37 -0.23 21.77
C MET A 30 -12.91 -1.66 21.82
N GLY A 31 -13.83 -2.05 20.92
CA GLY A 31 -14.45 -3.38 20.90
C GLY A 31 -15.67 -3.52 21.84
N ASN A 32 -16.13 -2.43 22.46
CA ASN A 32 -17.36 -2.40 23.26
C ASN A 32 -18.56 -2.22 22.32
N LEU A 33 -18.85 -3.26 21.53
CA LEU A 33 -19.75 -3.19 20.39
C LEU A 33 -21.22 -3.09 20.81
N VAL A 34 -21.63 -3.79 21.86
CA VAL A 34 -23.00 -3.75 22.39
C VAL A 34 -23.36 -2.34 22.84
N GLU A 35 -22.51 -1.71 23.65
CA GLU A 35 -22.72 -0.35 24.12
C GLU A 35 -22.67 0.67 22.97
N ALA A 36 -21.86 0.43 21.94
CA ALA A 36 -21.82 1.28 20.76
C ALA A 36 -23.11 1.17 19.92
N VAL A 37 -23.64 -0.04 19.74
CA VAL A 37 -24.90 -0.30 19.03
C VAL A 37 -26.08 0.35 19.75
N GLU A 38 -26.19 0.16 21.07
CA GLU A 38 -27.26 0.76 21.88
C GLU A 38 -27.23 2.31 21.80
N GLU A 39 -26.05 2.91 21.98
CA GLU A 39 -25.90 4.36 21.96
C GLU A 39 -26.17 4.95 20.56
N LEU A 40 -25.63 4.35 19.49
CA LEU A 40 -25.87 4.80 18.12
C LEU A 40 -27.33 4.59 17.69
N GLY A 41 -27.97 3.51 18.16
CA GLY A 41 -29.39 3.25 17.93
C GLY A 41 -30.29 4.31 18.59
N ALA A 42 -30.02 4.65 19.84
CA ALA A 42 -30.74 5.71 20.55
C ALA A 42 -30.55 7.08 19.88
N VAL A 43 -29.31 7.43 19.50
CA VAL A 43 -29.03 8.68 18.78
C VAL A 43 -29.73 8.72 17.41
N ALA A 44 -29.76 7.60 16.68
CA ALA A 44 -30.47 7.52 15.40
C ALA A 44 -31.98 7.76 15.57
N ALA A 45 -32.60 7.20 16.61
CA ALA A 45 -34.01 7.46 16.91
C ALA A 45 -34.28 8.94 17.23
N ASP A 46 -33.41 9.58 18.01
CA ASP A 46 -33.51 11.00 18.34
C ASP A 46 -33.39 11.90 17.08
N LEU A 47 -32.43 11.59 16.19
CA LEU A 47 -32.23 12.33 14.94
C LEU A 47 -33.35 12.11 13.93
N GLU A 48 -33.97 10.93 13.93
CA GLU A 48 -35.15 10.61 13.13
C GLU A 48 -36.37 11.41 13.60
N ALA A 49 -36.62 11.48 14.91
CA ALA A 49 -37.66 12.31 15.48
C ALA A 49 -37.44 13.81 15.20
N ALA A 50 -36.19 14.25 15.18
CA ALA A 50 -35.82 15.62 14.85
C ALA A 50 -35.84 15.95 13.34
N GLY A 51 -36.04 14.95 12.47
CA GLY A 51 -36.06 15.13 11.01
C GLY A 51 -34.70 15.52 10.40
N ASN A 52 -33.58 15.29 11.10
CA ASN A 52 -32.25 15.64 10.61
C ASN A 52 -31.68 14.51 9.73
N ILE A 53 -32.15 14.45 8.48
CA ILE A 53 -31.88 13.34 7.55
C ILE A 53 -30.37 13.15 7.29
N ALA A 54 -29.60 14.24 7.20
CA ALA A 54 -28.18 14.18 6.86
C ALA A 54 -27.33 13.60 8.00
N GLU A 55 -27.56 14.06 9.23
CA GLU A 55 -26.87 13.54 10.41
C GLU A 55 -27.33 12.12 10.74
N LEU A 56 -28.62 11.84 10.54
CA LEU A 56 -29.19 10.50 10.71
C LEU A 56 -28.53 9.48 9.77
N ALA A 57 -28.29 9.83 8.51
CA ALA A 57 -27.61 8.96 7.57
C ALA A 57 -26.17 8.63 8.01
N ARG A 58 -25.44 9.60 8.57
CA ARG A 58 -24.08 9.41 9.13
C ARG A 58 -24.08 8.49 10.33
N VAL A 59 -25.00 8.70 11.27
CA VAL A 59 -25.10 7.85 12.47
C VAL A 59 -25.51 6.43 12.08
N ARG A 60 -26.43 6.26 11.11
CA ARG A 60 -26.82 4.94 10.60
C ARG A 60 -25.66 4.20 9.92
N LEU A 61 -24.75 4.89 9.23
CA LEU A 61 -23.52 4.26 8.71
C LEU A 61 -22.65 3.68 9.85
N GLN A 62 -22.44 4.45 10.92
CA GLN A 62 -21.67 3.99 12.08
C GLN A 62 -22.36 2.85 12.83
N LEU A 63 -23.70 2.90 12.95
CA LEU A 63 -24.52 1.86 13.55
C LEU A 63 -24.46 0.55 12.74
N ALA A 64 -24.62 0.64 11.42
CA ALA A 64 -24.50 -0.51 10.53
C ALA A 64 -23.13 -1.17 10.65
N TYR A 65 -22.05 -0.38 10.82
CA TYR A 65 -20.72 -0.92 11.04
C TYR A 65 -20.56 -1.60 12.39
N ALA A 66 -21.09 -0.99 13.46
CA ALA A 66 -21.08 -1.60 14.78
C ALA A 66 -21.82 -2.96 14.79
N LEU A 67 -22.99 -3.03 14.15
CA LEU A 67 -23.79 -4.26 13.98
C LEU A 67 -23.05 -5.32 13.15
N HIS A 68 -22.32 -4.90 12.10
CA HIS A 68 -21.52 -5.82 11.29
C HIS A 68 -20.39 -6.46 12.12
N LEU A 69 -19.65 -5.63 12.87
CA LEU A 69 -18.58 -6.09 13.75
C LEU A 69 -19.10 -6.97 14.90
N ASP A 70 -20.32 -6.72 15.38
CA ASP A 70 -20.99 -7.49 16.43
C ASP A 70 -21.60 -8.82 15.91
N GLY A 71 -21.42 -9.14 14.62
CA GLY A 71 -21.88 -10.39 14.04
C GLY A 71 -23.38 -10.44 13.76
N GLN A 72 -24.03 -9.27 13.58
CA GLN A 72 -25.46 -9.13 13.24
C GLN A 72 -25.65 -8.66 11.79
N PRO A 73 -25.35 -9.48 10.77
CA PRO A 73 -25.32 -9.06 9.36
C PRO A 73 -26.69 -8.64 8.82
N ASP A 74 -27.77 -9.31 9.22
CA ASP A 74 -29.13 -8.98 8.75
C ASP A 74 -29.56 -7.59 9.24
N ALA A 75 -29.36 -7.33 10.54
CA ALA A 75 -29.64 -6.02 11.14
C ALA A 75 -28.72 -4.92 10.55
N SER A 76 -27.45 -5.25 10.31
CA SER A 76 -26.51 -4.36 9.64
C SER A 76 -26.99 -3.99 8.24
N ALA A 77 -27.43 -4.96 7.44
CA ALA A 77 -27.91 -4.73 6.09
C ALA A 77 -29.15 -3.82 6.06
N ASP A 78 -30.12 -4.03 6.96
CA ASP A 78 -31.31 -3.18 7.03
C ASP A 78 -30.98 -1.73 7.40
N VAL A 79 -30.12 -1.53 8.40
CA VAL A 79 -29.67 -0.19 8.80
C VAL A 79 -28.84 0.46 7.68
N LEU A 80 -27.99 -0.31 7.00
CA LEU A 80 -27.15 0.17 5.91
C LEU A 80 -28.00 0.60 4.71
N ARG A 81 -29.06 -0.15 4.37
CA ARG A 81 -30.02 0.25 3.33
C ARG A 81 -30.64 1.61 3.65
N ALA A 82 -31.10 1.82 4.89
CA ALA A 82 -31.67 3.08 5.32
C ALA A 82 -30.64 4.24 5.31
N ALA A 83 -29.38 3.95 5.64
CA ALA A 83 -28.28 4.92 5.56
C ALA A 83 -28.03 5.35 4.11
N LEU A 84 -27.88 4.40 3.18
CA LEU A 84 -27.63 4.66 1.76
C LEU A 84 -28.77 5.46 1.12
N GLN A 85 -30.02 5.11 1.43
CA GLN A 85 -31.18 5.90 0.97
C GLN A 85 -31.19 7.33 1.53
N GLY A 86 -30.76 7.51 2.78
CA GLY A 86 -30.56 8.82 3.40
C GLY A 86 -29.52 9.65 2.63
N LEU A 87 -28.36 9.05 2.34
CA LEU A 87 -27.27 9.68 1.59
C LEU A 87 -27.67 10.05 0.15
N LEU A 88 -28.50 9.24 -0.51
CA LEU A 88 -29.00 9.60 -1.85
C LEU A 88 -29.96 10.79 -1.81
N ARG A 89 -30.68 11.00 -0.69
CA ARG A 89 -31.55 12.15 -0.49
C ARG A 89 -30.80 13.38 -0.03
N THR A 90 -29.70 13.20 0.69
CA THR A 90 -28.85 14.27 1.22
C THR A 90 -27.50 14.22 0.54
N ASN A 91 -27.32 15.05 -0.48
CA ASN A 91 -26.10 15.11 -1.30
C ASN A 91 -24.82 14.90 -0.46
N ILE A 92 -23.98 13.95 -0.86
CA ILE A 92 -22.82 13.52 -0.07
C ILE A 92 -21.83 14.69 0.02
N HIS A 93 -21.38 15.04 1.23
CA HIS A 93 -20.51 16.20 1.46
C HIS A 93 -19.04 15.80 1.67
N PRO A 94 -18.04 16.55 1.13
CA PRO A 94 -16.60 16.25 1.28
C PRO A 94 -16.10 16.08 2.71
N SER A 95 -16.77 16.68 3.70
CA SER A 95 -16.43 16.51 5.12
C SER A 95 -16.66 15.10 5.65
N MET A 96 -17.36 14.23 4.91
CA MET A 96 -17.60 12.83 5.28
C MET A 96 -16.45 11.89 4.90
N ARG A 97 -15.44 12.38 4.19
CA ARG A 97 -14.35 11.54 3.68
C ARG A 97 -13.63 10.69 4.75
N PRO A 98 -13.21 11.23 5.91
CA PRO A 98 -12.53 10.42 6.93
C PRO A 98 -13.42 9.30 7.48
N GLU A 99 -14.73 9.57 7.62
CA GLU A 99 -15.73 8.59 8.06
C GLU A 99 -15.89 7.50 7.01
N LEU A 100 -15.94 7.85 5.72
CA LEU A 100 -16.08 6.90 4.61
C LEU A 100 -14.83 6.02 4.43
N GLU A 101 -13.63 6.58 4.65
CA GLU A 101 -12.38 5.82 4.63
C GLU A 101 -12.32 4.78 5.76
N GLU A 102 -12.79 5.13 6.97
CA GLU A 102 -12.90 4.20 8.11
C GLU A 102 -13.93 3.09 7.88
N LEU A 103 -14.95 3.35 7.06
CA LEU A 103 -16.07 2.44 6.77
C LEU A 103 -15.89 1.64 5.48
N ALA A 104 -14.70 1.67 4.86
CA ALA A 104 -14.47 1.04 3.57
C ALA A 104 -14.78 -0.47 3.58
N GLU A 105 -14.50 -1.18 4.68
CA GLU A 105 -14.83 -2.61 4.83
C GLU A 105 -16.34 -2.88 4.74
N LEU A 106 -17.16 -2.05 5.39
CA LEU A 106 -18.62 -2.15 5.34
C LEU A 106 -19.18 -1.90 3.93
N LEU A 107 -18.54 -1.00 3.16
CA LEU A 107 -18.93 -0.73 1.78
C LEU A 107 -18.60 -1.91 0.85
N HIS A 108 -17.54 -2.68 1.14
CA HIS A 108 -17.25 -3.93 0.42
C HIS A 108 -18.24 -5.04 0.79
N PHE A 109 -18.64 -5.14 2.07
CA PHE A 109 -19.72 -6.04 2.49
C PHE A 109 -21.03 -5.72 1.74
N ALA A 110 -21.42 -4.45 1.67
CA ALA A 110 -22.62 -4.01 0.98
C ALA A 110 -22.63 -4.35 -0.52
N ALA A 111 -21.46 -4.32 -1.17
CA ALA A 111 -21.32 -4.65 -2.58
C ALA A 111 -21.57 -6.13 -2.90
N LEU A 112 -21.44 -7.00 -1.88
CA LEU A 112 -21.64 -8.44 -2.01
C LEU A 112 -23.06 -8.88 -1.61
N GLU A 113 -23.87 -7.97 -1.07
CA GLU A 113 -25.24 -8.23 -0.63
C GLU A 113 -26.28 -7.86 -1.71
N PRO A 114 -27.03 -8.84 -2.28
CA PRO A 114 -27.96 -8.59 -3.38
C PRO A 114 -29.04 -7.55 -3.07
N SER A 115 -29.46 -7.44 -1.80
CA SER A 115 -30.48 -6.48 -1.36
C SER A 115 -29.99 -5.03 -1.23
N LEU A 116 -28.67 -4.83 -1.27
CA LEU A 116 -28.00 -3.54 -1.09
C LEU A 116 -27.39 -3.01 -2.38
N ALA A 117 -27.00 -3.90 -3.31
CA ALA A 117 -26.35 -3.53 -4.57
C ALA A 117 -27.06 -2.40 -5.37
N PRO A 118 -28.40 -2.38 -5.53
CA PRO A 118 -29.08 -1.30 -6.28
C PRO A 118 -29.00 0.08 -5.63
N TYR A 119 -28.78 0.14 -4.31
CA TYR A 119 -28.61 1.38 -3.56
C TYR A 119 -27.16 1.81 -3.50
N LEU A 120 -26.23 0.86 -3.70
CA LEU A 120 -24.80 1.11 -3.62
C LEU A 120 -24.27 1.77 -4.90
N GLU A 121 -24.71 1.36 -6.09
CA GLU A 121 -24.22 1.93 -7.35
C GLU A 121 -24.36 3.47 -7.40
N PRO A 122 -25.52 4.08 -7.12
CA PRO A 122 -25.66 5.54 -7.20
C PRO A 122 -24.93 6.27 -6.06
N VAL A 123 -24.77 5.61 -4.90
CA VAL A 123 -23.99 6.15 -3.77
C VAL A 123 -22.51 6.11 -4.10
N MET A 124 -22.01 5.04 -4.74
CA MET A 124 -20.61 4.92 -5.18
C MET A 124 -20.27 5.94 -6.26
N ASP A 125 -21.19 6.22 -7.18
CA ASP A 125 -21.04 7.29 -8.17
C ASP A 125 -21.00 8.68 -7.51
N SER A 126 -21.85 8.90 -6.51
CA SER A 126 -21.89 10.15 -5.73
C SER A 126 -20.65 10.31 -4.82
N LEU A 127 -20.16 9.21 -4.25
CA LEU A 127 -18.93 9.14 -3.45
C LEU A 127 -17.70 9.35 -4.32
N ALA A 128 -17.70 8.88 -5.57
CA ALA A 128 -16.62 9.12 -6.52
C ALA A 128 -16.42 10.63 -6.77
N GLY A 129 -17.51 11.42 -6.78
CA GLY A 129 -17.47 12.88 -6.88
C GLY A 129 -17.06 13.62 -5.60
N VAL A 130 -17.10 12.97 -4.43
CA VAL A 130 -16.84 13.59 -3.12
C VAL A 130 -15.48 13.17 -2.55
N LEU A 131 -15.10 11.92 -2.77
CA LEU A 131 -13.75 11.40 -2.61
C LEU A 131 -12.84 11.88 -3.76
N GLY A 132 -13.41 12.45 -4.82
CA GLY A 132 -12.73 12.99 -5.99
C GLY A 132 -13.54 14.07 -6.72
N GLY A 133 -13.64 15.27 -6.13
CA GLY A 133 -14.29 16.43 -6.72
C GLY A 133 -13.43 17.69 -6.76
N VAL A 134 -12.63 17.82 -7.81
CA VAL A 134 -12.54 19.08 -8.58
C VAL A 134 -12.80 18.70 -10.03
N SER A 135 -13.87 19.25 -10.58
CA SER A 135 -14.19 19.26 -12.00
C SER A 135 -13.09 20.02 -12.76
N GLY A 136 -12.20 19.29 -13.42
CA GLY A 136 -11.74 19.68 -14.76
C GLY A 136 -12.51 18.78 -15.71
N ASP A 137 -13.10 19.34 -16.76
CA ASP A 137 -13.87 18.60 -17.76
C ASP A 137 -12.92 17.63 -18.53
N GLU A 138 -12.49 16.52 -17.91
CA GLU A 138 -11.42 15.63 -18.38
C GLU A 138 -11.31 14.36 -17.48
N GLY A 139 -12.05 13.30 -17.81
CA GLY A 139 -12.03 12.00 -17.13
C GLY A 139 -11.26 10.95 -17.92
N GLY A 140 -9.95 11.15 -18.08
CA GLY A 140 -9.03 10.20 -18.69
C GLY A 140 -8.96 8.88 -17.92
N GLU A 141 -8.93 7.78 -18.67
CA GLU A 141 -8.66 6.41 -18.22
C GLU A 141 -7.53 6.38 -17.18
N ARG A 142 -7.78 5.76 -16.00
CA ARG A 142 -6.70 5.53 -15.02
C ARG A 142 -5.63 4.66 -15.68
N VAL A 143 -4.45 5.22 -15.89
CA VAL A 143 -3.33 4.51 -16.49
C VAL A 143 -2.73 3.58 -15.43
N ARG A 144 -2.91 2.27 -15.60
CA ARG A 144 -2.25 1.26 -14.78
C ARG A 144 -1.01 0.72 -15.50
N LEU A 145 0.13 0.77 -14.82
CA LEU A 145 1.39 0.25 -15.32
C LEU A 145 1.88 -0.89 -14.43
N GLN A 146 2.29 -2.00 -15.05
CA GLN A 146 3.12 -3.01 -14.39
C GLN A 146 4.57 -2.66 -14.65
N VAL A 147 5.37 -2.57 -13.59
CA VAL A 147 6.77 -2.16 -13.68
C VAL A 147 7.62 -3.24 -13.05
N HIS A 148 8.47 -3.84 -13.88
CA HIS A 148 9.48 -4.78 -13.44
C HIS A 148 10.80 -4.05 -13.24
N THR A 149 11.38 -4.21 -12.05
CA THR A 149 12.63 -3.57 -11.63
C THR A 149 13.64 -4.56 -11.07
N LEU A 150 13.24 -5.77 -10.66
CA LEU A 150 14.15 -6.78 -10.10
C LEU A 150 14.64 -7.73 -11.19
N GLY A 151 15.94 -7.68 -11.49
CA GLY A 151 16.61 -8.52 -12.49
C GLY A 151 16.36 -8.15 -13.95
N ARG A 152 15.38 -7.28 -14.22
CA ARG A 152 15.15 -6.67 -15.53
C ARG A 152 14.38 -5.36 -15.37
N VAL A 153 14.52 -4.46 -16.35
CA VAL A 153 13.72 -3.24 -16.46
C VAL A 153 12.70 -3.41 -17.58
N SER A 154 11.41 -3.39 -17.27
CA SER A 154 10.34 -3.39 -18.28
C SER A 154 9.04 -2.81 -17.73
N ILE A 155 8.31 -2.07 -18.56
CA ILE A 155 7.02 -1.46 -18.21
C ILE A 155 5.95 -1.99 -19.16
N LEU A 156 4.80 -2.38 -18.61
CA LEU A 156 3.64 -2.85 -19.38
C LEU A 156 2.41 -2.00 -19.04
N ARG A 157 1.62 -1.60 -20.04
CA ARG A 157 0.30 -0.99 -19.88
C ARG A 157 -0.73 -1.95 -20.46
N GLY A 158 -1.62 -2.48 -19.63
CA GLY A 158 -2.60 -3.47 -20.09
C GLY A 158 -1.98 -4.76 -20.67
N GLY A 159 -0.70 -5.04 -20.37
CA GLY A 159 0.08 -6.14 -20.95
C GLY A 159 0.99 -5.72 -22.11
N ASP A 160 0.77 -4.55 -22.72
CA ASP A 160 1.57 -4.07 -23.84
C ASP A 160 2.85 -3.35 -23.37
N PRO A 161 4.02 -3.64 -23.96
CA PRO A 161 5.26 -2.95 -23.62
C PRO A 161 5.20 -1.44 -23.85
N VAL A 162 5.62 -0.68 -22.84
CA VAL A 162 5.86 0.77 -22.95
C VAL A 162 7.36 1.00 -23.02
N THR A 163 7.83 1.58 -24.12
CA THR A 163 9.25 1.90 -24.32
C THR A 163 9.51 3.39 -24.12
N PHE A 164 10.47 3.70 -23.25
CA PHE A 164 11.00 5.05 -23.06
C PHE A 164 12.31 5.19 -23.83
N GLN A 165 12.51 6.33 -24.48
CA GLN A 165 13.72 6.64 -25.24
C GLN A 165 14.87 7.01 -24.31
N LEU A 166 14.58 7.73 -23.22
CA LEU A 166 15.60 8.13 -22.26
C LEU A 166 15.79 7.04 -21.21
N LYS A 167 17.04 6.54 -21.10
CA LYS A 167 17.41 5.53 -20.10
C LYS A 167 17.06 5.95 -18.66
N GLY A 168 17.13 7.25 -18.36
CA GLY A 168 16.84 7.81 -17.05
C GLY A 168 15.34 7.94 -16.70
N THR A 169 14.44 7.71 -17.66
CA THR A 169 13.00 7.91 -17.42
C THR A 169 12.39 6.83 -16.54
N VAL A 170 12.81 5.57 -16.71
CA VAL A 170 12.31 4.49 -15.84
C VAL A 170 12.80 4.63 -14.40
N PRO A 171 14.10 4.87 -14.12
CA PRO A 171 14.57 5.20 -12.78
C PRO A 171 13.82 6.39 -12.16
N LEU A 172 13.58 7.46 -12.93
CA LEU A 172 12.81 8.62 -12.46
C LEU A 172 11.36 8.27 -12.11
N LEU A 173 10.66 7.50 -12.94
CA LEU A 173 9.31 7.05 -12.68
C LEU A 173 9.23 6.24 -11.38
N VAL A 174 10.13 5.28 -11.21
CA VAL A 174 10.20 4.43 -10.01
C VAL A 174 10.59 5.26 -8.78
N TYR A 175 11.54 6.18 -8.92
CA TYR A 175 11.95 7.09 -7.86
C TYR A 175 10.78 7.94 -7.35
N LEU A 176 10.02 8.57 -8.25
CA LEU A 176 8.85 9.38 -7.88
C LEU A 176 7.71 8.56 -7.28
N ALA A 177 7.60 7.28 -7.65
CA ALA A 177 6.62 6.36 -7.07
C ALA A 177 6.97 5.98 -5.63
N LEU A 178 8.25 5.70 -5.36
CA LEU A 178 8.73 5.31 -4.03
C LEU A 178 8.98 6.52 -3.12
N THR A 179 9.20 7.68 -3.71
CA THR A 179 9.64 8.89 -3.02
C THR A 179 8.87 10.11 -3.54
N PRO A 180 7.58 10.25 -3.22
CA PRO A 180 6.77 11.36 -3.72
C PRO A 180 7.20 12.71 -3.14
N ASN A 181 6.76 13.79 -3.78
CA ASN A 181 6.90 15.19 -3.33
C ASN A 181 8.34 15.74 -3.30
N ARG A 182 9.16 15.29 -4.26
CA ARG A 182 10.57 15.67 -4.36
C ARG A 182 10.79 16.91 -5.20
N THR A 183 11.72 17.76 -4.79
CA THR A 183 12.18 18.89 -5.59
C THR A 183 13.06 18.41 -6.73
N ARG A 184 13.22 19.25 -7.75
CA ARG A 184 14.14 18.95 -8.86
C ARG A 184 15.58 18.73 -8.37
N LEU A 185 16.03 19.49 -7.37
CA LEU A 185 17.38 19.38 -6.82
C LEU A 185 17.59 18.04 -6.11
N GLU A 186 16.64 17.61 -5.28
CA GLU A 186 16.69 16.30 -4.62
C GLU A 186 16.75 15.16 -5.66
N ILE A 187 15.92 15.23 -6.72
CA ILE A 187 15.93 14.22 -7.79
C ILE A 187 17.30 14.17 -8.50
N GLN A 188 17.91 15.33 -8.73
CA GLN A 188 19.24 15.41 -9.37
C GLN A 188 20.31 14.76 -8.49
N GLN A 189 20.31 15.08 -7.20
CA GLN A 189 21.26 14.54 -6.24
C GLN A 189 21.12 13.02 -6.11
N ASP A 190 19.89 12.52 -6.02
CA ASP A 190 19.64 11.10 -5.78
C ASP A 190 19.86 10.22 -7.02
N LEU A 191 19.54 10.72 -8.23
CA LEU A 191 19.61 9.92 -9.47
C LEU A 191 20.83 10.22 -10.34
N TYR A 192 21.41 11.42 -10.25
CA TYR A 192 22.47 11.86 -11.13
C TYR A 192 23.58 12.65 -10.39
N PRO A 193 24.13 12.12 -9.28
CA PRO A 193 25.09 12.84 -8.45
C PRO A 193 26.39 13.21 -9.19
N ASP A 194 26.82 12.39 -10.14
CA ASP A 194 28.08 12.58 -10.88
C ASP A 194 27.94 13.48 -12.12
N LYS A 195 26.72 13.93 -12.45
CA LYS A 195 26.50 14.81 -13.59
C LYS A 195 26.62 16.27 -13.16
N ASP A 196 27.17 17.10 -14.04
CA ASP A 196 27.16 18.55 -13.88
C ASP A 196 25.71 19.06 -13.62
N PRO A 197 25.50 20.06 -12.74
CA PRO A 197 24.16 20.51 -12.35
C PRO A 197 23.24 20.88 -13.52
N ASP A 198 23.76 21.50 -14.58
CA ASP A 198 22.95 21.87 -15.74
C ASP A 198 22.56 20.63 -16.55
N ALA A 199 23.48 19.69 -16.69
CA ALA A 199 23.21 18.40 -17.32
C ALA A 199 22.16 17.61 -16.52
N ALA A 200 22.36 17.42 -15.21
CA ALA A 200 21.41 16.71 -14.34
C ALA A 200 20.01 17.34 -14.41
N SER A 201 19.93 18.67 -14.36
CA SER A 201 18.68 19.42 -14.50
C SER A 201 17.98 19.18 -15.83
N SER A 202 18.75 19.17 -16.92
CA SER A 202 18.24 18.85 -18.26
C SER A 202 17.69 17.43 -18.34
N TYR A 203 18.40 16.44 -17.78
CA TYR A 203 17.96 15.04 -17.73
C TYR A 203 16.64 14.87 -16.99
N VAL A 204 16.49 15.47 -15.80
CA VAL A 204 15.25 15.40 -15.03
C VAL A 204 14.08 16.04 -15.79
N ARG A 205 14.28 17.22 -16.40
CA ARG A 205 13.22 17.89 -17.18
C ARG A 205 12.79 17.06 -18.38
N LYS A 206 13.74 16.50 -19.14
CA LYS A 206 13.45 15.65 -20.29
C LYS A 206 12.72 14.37 -19.88
N GLY A 207 13.13 13.74 -18.78
CA GLY A 207 12.43 12.56 -18.25
C GLY A 207 11.00 12.87 -17.82
N ILE A 208 10.76 13.98 -17.09
CA ILE A 208 9.40 14.41 -16.72
C ILE A 208 8.55 14.68 -17.95
N GLN A 209 9.13 15.34 -18.96
CA GLN A 209 8.42 15.63 -20.21
C GLN A 209 8.03 14.35 -20.94
N GLU A 210 8.95 13.40 -21.08
CA GLU A 210 8.69 12.10 -21.71
C GLU A 210 7.61 11.31 -20.95
N LEU A 211 7.61 11.34 -19.60
CA LEU A 211 6.55 10.73 -18.80
C LEU A 211 5.18 11.35 -19.11
N ARG A 212 5.11 12.67 -19.24
CA ARG A 212 3.86 13.37 -19.57
C ARG A 212 3.38 13.09 -21.00
N GLU A 213 4.30 12.95 -21.94
CA GLU A 213 3.98 12.65 -23.34
C GLU A 213 3.46 11.21 -23.49
N LEU A 214 4.11 10.23 -22.85
CA LEU A 214 3.76 8.82 -23.01
C LEU A 214 2.65 8.35 -22.06
N LEU A 215 2.57 8.92 -20.87
CA LEU A 215 1.62 8.51 -19.83
C LEU A 215 0.47 9.50 -19.60
N GLY A 216 0.45 10.61 -20.36
CA GLY A 216 -0.54 11.67 -20.27
C GLY A 216 -0.07 12.84 -19.41
N HIS A 217 -0.56 14.05 -19.72
CA HIS A 217 -0.08 15.28 -19.08
C HIS A 217 -0.22 15.29 -17.55
N GLY A 218 -1.20 14.56 -17.01
CA GLY A 218 -1.41 14.37 -15.58
C GLY A 218 -0.50 13.33 -14.91
N ALA A 219 0.37 12.63 -15.63
CA ALA A 219 1.21 11.56 -15.08
C ALA A 219 2.20 12.04 -14.02
N VAL A 220 2.74 13.26 -14.19
CA VAL A 220 3.62 13.91 -13.20
C VAL A 220 3.06 15.28 -12.89
N LEU A 221 2.62 15.47 -11.64
CA LEU A 221 2.14 16.74 -11.14
C LEU A 221 3.28 17.58 -10.60
N THR A 222 3.12 18.89 -10.70
CA THR A 222 4.09 19.87 -10.21
C THR A 222 3.36 20.84 -9.29
N GLU A 223 3.82 20.94 -8.04
CA GLU A 223 3.21 21.75 -7.00
C GLU A 223 4.23 22.71 -6.37
N GLY A 224 3.75 23.78 -5.76
CA GLY A 224 4.58 24.77 -5.10
C GLY A 224 5.13 25.87 -6.03
N PRO A 225 5.90 26.82 -5.47
CA PRO A 225 6.40 27.98 -6.20
C PRO A 225 7.39 27.57 -7.30
N ARG A 226 7.49 28.37 -8.38
CA ARG A 226 8.34 28.06 -9.55
C ARG A 226 9.80 27.73 -9.22
N ASN A 227 10.35 28.34 -8.17
CA ASN A 227 11.75 28.15 -7.76
C ASN A 227 11.94 26.99 -6.76
N HIS A 228 10.85 26.38 -6.29
CA HIS A 228 10.86 25.30 -5.30
C HIS A 228 9.81 24.24 -5.63
N SER A 229 9.62 23.99 -6.92
CA SER A 229 8.58 23.07 -7.40
C SER A 229 8.87 21.63 -6.96
N ARG A 230 7.84 20.98 -6.44
CA ARG A 230 7.84 19.58 -6.03
C ARG A 230 7.10 18.74 -7.05
N TYR A 231 7.61 17.54 -7.28
CA TYR A 231 7.13 16.59 -8.27
C TYR A 231 6.61 15.33 -7.57
N ARG A 232 5.49 14.83 -8.07
CA ARG A 232 4.87 13.57 -7.65
C ARG A 232 4.13 12.94 -8.83
N LEU A 233 3.89 11.64 -8.75
CA LEU A 233 3.01 10.99 -9.71
C LEU A 233 1.56 11.46 -9.50
N GLY A 234 0.83 11.62 -10.61
CA GLY A 234 -0.57 12.02 -10.57
C GLY A 234 -1.49 10.88 -10.10
N PRO A 235 -2.66 11.21 -9.53
CA PRO A 235 -3.59 10.21 -8.99
C PRO A 235 -4.21 9.30 -10.07
N GLY A 236 -4.16 9.73 -11.34
CA GLY A 236 -4.58 8.92 -12.49
C GLY A 236 -3.58 7.84 -12.90
N LEU A 237 -2.37 7.82 -12.33
CA LEU A 237 -1.31 6.88 -12.67
C LEU A 237 -1.10 5.90 -11.51
N GLN A 238 -1.45 4.63 -11.73
CA GLN A 238 -1.23 3.53 -10.78
C GLN A 238 -0.03 2.68 -11.21
N LEU A 239 0.97 2.57 -10.35
CA LEU A 239 2.14 1.72 -10.59
C LEU A 239 2.04 0.45 -9.75
N ASP A 240 2.13 -0.67 -10.43
CA ASP A 240 2.30 -1.98 -9.87
C ASP A 240 3.78 -2.38 -9.95
N LEU A 241 4.54 -2.04 -8.89
CA LEU A 241 5.98 -2.27 -8.82
C LEU A 241 6.28 -3.65 -8.21
N ASP A 242 7.06 -4.46 -8.91
CA ASP A 242 7.53 -5.75 -8.40
C ASP A 242 8.39 -5.63 -7.13
N LEU A 243 9.17 -4.57 -6.98
CA LEU A 243 9.91 -4.27 -5.74
C LEU A 243 8.96 -4.11 -4.55
N THR A 244 7.85 -3.37 -4.69
CA THR A 244 6.88 -3.18 -3.60
C THR A 244 6.21 -4.50 -3.24
N ARG A 245 5.86 -5.32 -4.24
CA ARG A 245 5.33 -6.68 -4.00
C ARG A 245 6.33 -7.59 -3.32
N PHE A 246 7.61 -7.46 -3.66
CA PHE A 246 8.69 -8.22 -3.06
C PHE A 246 8.84 -7.84 -1.57
N LEU A 247 8.87 -6.55 -1.25
CA LEU A 247 8.96 -6.08 0.13
C LEU A 247 7.71 -6.46 0.96
N ASP A 248 6.51 -6.40 0.38
CA ASP A 248 5.28 -6.91 1.02
C ASP A 248 5.37 -8.42 1.30
N ALA A 249 5.88 -9.21 0.34
CA ALA A 249 6.08 -10.65 0.54
C ALA A 249 7.09 -10.94 1.67
N ILE A 250 8.19 -10.17 1.76
CA ILE A 250 9.14 -10.27 2.89
C ILE A 250 8.45 -9.92 4.20
N GLY A 251 7.71 -8.80 4.26
CA GLY A 251 7.02 -8.37 5.47
C GLY A 251 5.96 -9.36 5.99
N ARG A 252 5.41 -10.19 5.11
CA ARG A 252 4.46 -11.26 5.43
C ARG A 252 5.11 -12.64 5.65
N ALA A 253 6.44 -12.74 5.59
CA ALA A 253 7.20 -13.99 5.61
C ALA A 253 6.76 -15.00 4.52
N GLU A 254 6.32 -14.50 3.35
CA GLU A 254 5.94 -15.30 2.18
C GLU A 254 7.19 -15.62 1.33
N THR A 255 8.14 -16.38 1.89
CA THR A 255 9.48 -16.62 1.29
C THR A 255 9.43 -17.09 -0.16
N ALA A 256 8.51 -18.00 -0.51
CA ALA A 256 8.38 -18.53 -1.86
C ALA A 256 7.97 -17.45 -2.88
N ARG A 257 7.07 -16.54 -2.49
CA ARG A 257 6.64 -15.42 -3.32
C ARG A 257 7.77 -14.39 -3.47
N ALA A 258 8.50 -14.09 -2.39
CA ALA A 258 9.66 -13.20 -2.43
C ALA A 258 10.73 -13.73 -3.40
N LEU A 259 11.07 -15.01 -3.35
CA LEU A 259 12.01 -15.66 -4.28
C LEU A 259 11.55 -15.62 -5.74
N ALA A 260 10.24 -15.70 -6.01
CA ALA A 260 9.71 -15.63 -7.37
C ALA A 260 9.77 -14.22 -7.98
N LEU A 261 9.68 -13.20 -7.12
CA LEU A 261 9.76 -11.78 -7.51
C LEU A 261 11.21 -11.30 -7.66
N TYR A 262 12.12 -11.78 -6.82
CA TYR A 262 13.53 -11.41 -6.88
C TYR A 262 14.25 -12.17 -8.01
N ARG A 263 14.38 -11.54 -9.17
CA ARG A 263 15.06 -12.13 -10.35
C ARG A 263 16.49 -11.62 -10.56
N GLY A 264 16.98 -10.76 -9.69
CA GLY A 264 18.30 -10.14 -9.76
C GLY A 264 18.29 -8.75 -9.14
N GLU A 265 19.35 -7.99 -9.38
CA GLU A 265 19.51 -6.64 -8.84
C GLU A 265 18.38 -5.68 -9.27
N PHE A 266 18.13 -4.68 -8.45
CA PHE A 266 17.18 -3.60 -8.74
C PHE A 266 17.72 -2.67 -9.84
N LEU A 267 16.90 -2.40 -10.85
CA LEU A 267 17.20 -1.57 -12.02
C LEU A 267 18.56 -1.93 -12.67
N PRO A 268 18.72 -3.15 -13.21
CA PRO A 268 19.96 -3.53 -13.87
C PRO A 268 20.22 -2.63 -15.09
N GLY A 269 21.46 -2.19 -15.24
CA GLY A 269 21.89 -1.33 -16.35
C GLY A 269 21.49 0.15 -16.25
N SER A 270 20.91 0.61 -15.13
CA SER A 270 20.79 2.05 -14.84
C SER A 270 22.12 2.64 -14.35
N ASP A 271 22.24 3.97 -14.40
CA ASP A 271 23.34 4.69 -13.75
C ASP A 271 23.42 4.29 -12.26
N GLU A 272 24.64 4.08 -11.74
CA GLU A 272 24.90 3.67 -10.36
C GLU A 272 24.81 4.86 -9.40
N SER A 273 23.61 5.39 -9.20
CA SER A 273 23.39 6.43 -8.18
C SER A 273 23.31 5.82 -6.78
N GLU A 274 23.64 6.61 -5.74
CA GLU A 274 23.54 6.17 -4.34
C GLU A 274 22.16 5.59 -4.01
N TRP A 275 21.10 6.20 -4.53
CA TRP A 275 19.73 5.71 -4.35
C TRP A 275 19.50 4.32 -4.96
N VAL A 276 20.01 4.07 -6.17
CA VAL A 276 19.89 2.75 -6.82
C VAL A 276 20.67 1.70 -6.03
N LEU A 277 21.91 2.02 -5.63
CA LEU A 277 22.77 1.13 -4.84
C LEU A 277 22.10 0.80 -3.50
N GLN A 278 21.56 1.80 -2.81
CA GLN A 278 20.81 1.60 -1.57
C GLN A 278 19.62 0.64 -1.79
N LYS A 279 18.84 0.80 -2.86
CA LYS A 279 17.71 -0.09 -3.15
C LYS A 279 18.14 -1.51 -3.50
N ARG A 280 19.28 -1.69 -4.18
CA ARG A 280 19.88 -3.00 -4.43
C ARG A 280 20.28 -3.68 -3.13
N ASP A 281 20.94 -2.96 -2.22
CA ASP A 281 21.33 -3.49 -0.92
C ASP A 281 20.13 -3.78 -0.02
N GLU A 282 19.15 -2.90 0.06
CA GLU A 282 17.91 -3.12 0.81
C GLU A 282 17.21 -4.41 0.34
N ALA A 283 17.05 -4.61 -0.97
CA ALA A 283 16.39 -5.80 -1.50
C ALA A 283 17.22 -7.08 -1.27
N ARG A 284 18.54 -6.99 -1.43
CA ARG A 284 19.47 -8.10 -1.16
C ARG A 284 19.42 -8.51 0.30
N LEU A 285 19.60 -7.56 1.22
CA LEU A 285 19.61 -7.79 2.67
C LEU A 285 18.25 -8.32 3.16
N ALA A 286 17.14 -7.77 2.66
CA ALA A 286 15.81 -8.25 3.01
C ALA A 286 15.63 -9.74 2.66
N LEU A 287 16.04 -10.15 1.46
CA LEU A 287 15.92 -11.54 1.03
C LEU A 287 16.88 -12.46 1.79
N THR A 288 18.16 -12.07 1.94
CA THR A 288 19.14 -12.91 2.62
C THR A 288 18.80 -13.12 4.09
N PHE A 289 18.30 -12.07 4.77
CA PHE A 289 17.84 -12.17 6.14
C PHE A 289 16.64 -13.12 6.29
N GLU A 290 15.62 -13.00 5.43
CA GLU A 290 14.47 -13.90 5.42
C GLU A 290 14.90 -15.36 5.17
N LEU A 291 15.78 -15.61 4.20
CA LEU A 291 16.29 -16.95 3.92
C LEU A 291 17.09 -17.52 5.10
N GLN A 292 17.89 -16.70 5.78
CA GLN A 292 18.60 -17.13 7.00
C GLN A 292 17.63 -17.53 8.12
N ASN A 293 16.61 -16.72 8.38
CA ASN A 293 15.60 -17.03 9.40
C ASN A 293 14.90 -18.37 9.11
N GLN A 294 14.50 -18.59 7.85
CA GLN A 294 13.88 -19.85 7.43
C GLN A 294 14.85 -21.04 7.54
N MET A 295 16.13 -20.85 7.20
CA MET A 295 17.15 -21.90 7.36
C MET A 295 17.33 -22.28 8.83
N VAL A 296 17.36 -21.31 9.75
CA VAL A 296 17.42 -21.57 11.20
C VAL A 296 16.20 -22.37 11.66
N ALA A 297 14.99 -21.95 11.28
CA ALA A 297 13.76 -22.66 11.65
C ALA A 297 13.73 -24.12 11.12
N PHE A 298 14.14 -24.36 9.88
CA PHE A 298 14.22 -25.73 9.35
C PHE A 298 15.36 -26.54 9.95
N GLN A 299 16.46 -25.91 10.34
CA GLN A 299 17.55 -26.56 11.05
C GLN A 299 17.10 -27.06 12.43
N GLU A 300 16.37 -26.23 13.20
CA GLU A 300 15.82 -26.60 14.51
C GLU A 300 14.85 -27.77 14.41
N ASN A 301 14.09 -27.86 13.32
CA ASN A 301 13.18 -28.97 13.04
C ASN A 301 13.84 -30.17 12.31
N HIS A 302 15.18 -30.16 12.16
CA HIS A 302 15.95 -31.19 11.47
C HIS A 302 15.54 -31.46 10.00
N GLU A 303 14.94 -30.46 9.34
CA GLU A 303 14.51 -30.52 7.94
C GLU A 303 15.67 -30.19 6.98
N TRP A 304 16.75 -30.95 7.06
CA TRP A 304 18.03 -30.66 6.38
C TRP A 304 17.93 -30.51 4.86
N ARG A 305 16.99 -31.20 4.19
CA ARG A 305 16.78 -31.04 2.75
C ARG A 305 16.26 -29.65 2.40
N ARG A 306 15.37 -29.07 3.22
CA ARG A 306 14.87 -27.70 3.02
C ARG A 306 15.97 -26.67 3.26
N VAL A 307 16.84 -26.90 4.24
CA VAL A 307 18.04 -26.07 4.48
C VAL A 307 18.94 -26.02 3.24
N ILE A 308 19.22 -27.17 2.60
CA ILE A 308 20.02 -27.20 1.36
C ILE A 308 19.36 -26.39 0.24
N LEU A 309 18.03 -26.52 0.06
CA LEU A 309 17.30 -25.78 -0.97
C LEU A 309 17.36 -24.26 -0.74
N LEU A 310 17.16 -23.81 0.50
CA LEU A 310 17.23 -22.39 0.85
C LEU A 310 18.66 -21.85 0.75
N ALA A 311 19.66 -22.60 1.20
CA ALA A 311 21.07 -22.23 1.06
C ALA A 311 21.47 -22.08 -0.42
N ASN A 312 20.95 -22.95 -1.31
CA ASN A 312 21.17 -22.80 -2.74
C ASN A 312 20.54 -21.52 -3.30
N GLN A 313 19.37 -21.09 -2.82
CA GLN A 313 18.79 -19.81 -3.25
C GLN A 313 19.57 -18.63 -2.68
N TYR A 314 19.97 -18.69 -1.40
CA TYR A 314 20.78 -17.67 -0.76
C TYR A 314 22.08 -17.44 -1.55
N LEU A 315 22.81 -18.51 -1.87
CA LEU A 315 24.10 -18.43 -2.56
C LEU A 315 24.00 -18.00 -4.04
N ARG A 316 22.80 -17.92 -4.61
CA ARG A 316 22.59 -17.25 -5.90
C ARG A 316 22.53 -15.73 -5.76
N VAL A 317 22.15 -15.24 -4.59
CA VAL A 317 22.05 -13.82 -4.25
C VAL A 317 23.38 -13.31 -3.69
N ASP A 318 23.98 -14.07 -2.77
CA ASP A 318 25.29 -13.78 -2.19
C ASP A 318 26.21 -15.02 -2.28
N PRO A 319 26.98 -15.17 -3.38
CA PRO A 319 27.78 -16.37 -3.63
C PRO A 319 28.94 -16.59 -2.66
N TYR A 320 29.36 -15.56 -1.92
CA TYR A 320 30.58 -15.58 -1.10
C TYR A 320 30.29 -15.73 0.40
N GLU A 321 29.03 -15.91 0.79
CA GLU A 321 28.67 -16.06 2.19
C GLU A 321 29.14 -17.39 2.78
N VAL A 322 30.29 -17.34 3.47
CA VAL A 322 31.00 -18.50 4.02
C VAL A 322 30.13 -19.30 4.99
N SER A 323 29.36 -18.61 5.84
CA SER A 323 28.50 -19.27 6.85
C SER A 323 27.44 -20.15 6.20
N VAL A 324 26.86 -19.70 5.08
CA VAL A 324 25.82 -20.42 4.34
C VAL A 324 26.40 -21.59 3.56
N HIS A 325 27.62 -21.45 3.00
CA HIS A 325 28.33 -22.59 2.42
C HIS A 325 28.60 -23.69 3.45
N ALA A 326 29.09 -23.32 4.64
CA ALA A 326 29.35 -24.26 5.73
C ALA A 326 28.06 -24.97 6.17
N LEU A 327 26.97 -24.22 6.34
CA LEU A 327 25.66 -24.77 6.69
C LEU A 327 25.14 -25.75 5.61
N ARG A 328 25.30 -25.41 4.32
CA ARG A 328 24.89 -26.29 3.21
C ARG A 328 25.68 -27.59 3.20
N VAL A 329 27.00 -27.53 3.42
CA VAL A 329 27.85 -28.74 3.52
C VAL A 329 27.41 -29.60 4.70
N GLU A 330 27.15 -28.98 5.85
CA GLU A 330 26.74 -29.69 7.05
C GLU A 330 25.37 -30.37 6.89
N ALA A 331 24.40 -29.68 6.28
CA ALA A 331 23.12 -30.28 5.91
C ALA A 331 23.30 -31.43 4.90
N ALA A 332 24.17 -31.29 3.91
CA ALA A 332 24.43 -32.32 2.90
C ALA A 332 25.10 -33.57 3.48
N ARG A 333 25.91 -33.46 4.53
CA ARG A 333 26.45 -34.63 5.25
C ARG A 333 25.35 -35.50 5.87
N ARG A 334 24.23 -34.89 6.27
CA ARG A 334 23.12 -35.59 6.93
C ARG A 334 22.17 -36.25 5.95
N VAL A 335 21.88 -35.62 4.81
CA VAL A 335 20.78 -36.07 3.90
C VAL A 335 21.12 -36.07 2.40
N GLY A 336 22.30 -35.57 2.02
CA GLY A 336 22.75 -35.48 0.64
C GLY A 336 23.47 -36.73 0.15
N THR A 337 23.60 -36.85 -1.16
CA THR A 337 24.44 -37.88 -1.79
C THR A 337 25.92 -37.53 -1.70
N ALA A 338 26.81 -38.52 -1.82
CA ALA A 338 28.26 -38.29 -1.84
C ALA A 338 28.69 -37.31 -2.95
N ALA A 339 28.01 -37.35 -4.11
CA ALA A 339 28.26 -36.45 -5.23
C ALA A 339 27.85 -34.99 -4.91
N GLU A 340 26.70 -34.79 -4.27
CA GLU A 340 26.26 -33.46 -3.83
C GLU A 340 27.19 -32.89 -2.76
N LEU A 341 27.56 -33.70 -1.76
CA LEU A 341 28.49 -33.29 -0.70
C LEU A 341 29.85 -32.88 -1.29
N GLY A 342 30.42 -33.69 -2.19
CA GLY A 342 31.68 -33.37 -2.86
C GLY A 342 31.61 -32.05 -3.63
N ARG A 343 30.51 -31.80 -4.34
CA ARG A 343 30.27 -30.54 -5.06
C ARG A 343 30.19 -29.34 -4.12
N TYR A 344 29.46 -29.47 -3.01
CA TYR A 344 29.29 -28.36 -2.06
C TYR A 344 30.56 -28.05 -1.28
N VAL A 345 31.37 -29.05 -0.93
CA VAL A 345 32.70 -28.84 -0.31
C VAL A 345 33.64 -28.11 -1.27
N ALA A 346 33.67 -28.51 -2.54
CA ALA A 346 34.48 -27.82 -3.54
C ALA A 346 34.06 -26.34 -3.68
N ALA A 347 32.75 -26.07 -3.77
CA ALA A 347 32.23 -24.71 -3.85
C ALA A 347 32.57 -23.86 -2.60
N MET A 348 32.49 -24.43 -1.40
CA MET A 348 32.85 -23.76 -0.15
C MET A 348 34.34 -23.38 -0.12
N ASN A 349 35.23 -24.28 -0.54
CA ASN A 349 36.66 -24.03 -0.60
C ASN A 349 37.00 -22.93 -1.61
N SER A 350 36.30 -22.89 -2.75
CA SER A 350 36.47 -21.82 -3.74
C SER A 350 35.99 -20.45 -3.26
N ALA A 351 35.03 -20.39 -2.33
CA ALA A 351 34.54 -19.14 -1.75
C ALA A 351 35.38 -18.63 -0.57
N SER A 352 36.27 -19.48 -0.03
CA SER A 352 37.15 -19.15 1.12
C SER A 352 38.58 -18.76 0.71
N ASN A 353 38.91 -18.91 -0.57
CA ASN A 353 40.14 -18.44 -1.20
C ASN A 353 39.88 -17.11 -1.90
#